data_AF-A0A1B9MB59-F1
#
_entry.id   AF-A0A1B9MB59-F1
#
_cell.length_a   1.000
_cell.length_b   1.000
_cell.length_c   1.000
_cell.angle_alpha   90.00
_cell.angle_beta   90.00
_cell.angle_gamma   90.00
#
_symmetry.space_group_name_H-M   'P 1'
#
loop_
_entity.id
_entity.type
_entity.pdbx_description
1 polymer ?
#
loop_
_entity_poly.entity_id
_entity_poly.type
_entity_poly.pdbx_seq_one_letter_code
_entity_poly.pdbx_strand_id
1 'polypeptide(L)'
;MALNGVSIAVYYNCDRSAYRLATKKDGAKIRCTIIVNLTAKTYDALPCEPYNNIDRFIACASMCGVAFYLSKSTAILPPLIIF
;
A
#
# COMPACT_ATOMS: atom_id res chain seq x y z
N MET A 1 2.42 -5.81 7.59
CA MET A 1 3.59 -6.05 6.71
C MET A 1 4.29 -4.74 6.45
N ALA A 2 5.62 -4.76 6.35
CA ALA A 2 6.42 -3.59 5.98
C ALA A 2 7.47 -4.00 4.93
N LEU A 3 7.68 -3.17 3.91
CA LEU A 3 8.67 -3.36 2.85
C LEU A 3 9.52 -2.09 2.76
N ASN A 4 10.85 -2.22 2.85
CA ASN A 4 11.78 -1.08 2.87
C ASN A 4 11.43 0.00 3.91
N GLY A 5 11.01 -0.42 5.11
CA GLY A 5 10.56 0.50 6.18
C GLY A 5 9.18 1.12 5.95
N VAL A 6 8.53 0.87 4.81
CA VAL A 6 7.20 1.40 4.50
C VAL A 6 6.14 0.32 4.77
N SER A 7 5.11 0.69 5.52
CA SER A 7 3.97 -0.15 5.88
C SER A 7 2.66 0.55 5.53
N ILE A 8 1.61 -0.23 5.34
CA ILE A 8 0.26 0.32 5.09
C ILE A 8 -0.60 -0.05 6.28
N ALA A 9 -1.08 0.96 6.97
CA ALA A 9 -2.07 0.81 8.00
C ALA A 9 -3.45 0.80 7.36
N VAL A 10 -4.21 -0.26 7.64
CA VAL A 10 -5.61 -0.42 7.25
C VAL A 10 -6.46 -0.14 8.47
N TYR A 11 -7.25 0.92 8.42
CA TYR A 11 -8.28 1.22 9.42
C TYR A 11 -9.64 0.87 8.85
N TYR A 12 -10.55 0.40 9.68
CA TYR A 12 -11.93 0.12 9.27
C TYR A 12 -12.88 0.53 10.39
N ASN A 13 -14.12 0.88 10.03
CA ASN A 13 -15.17 1.11 11.03
C ASN A 13 -15.65 -0.22 11.63
N CYS A 14 -16.33 -0.17 12.78
CA CYS A 14 -16.79 -1.38 13.46
C CYS A 14 -17.62 -2.30 12.55
N ASP A 15 -18.43 -1.72 11.67
CA ASP A 15 -19.32 -2.43 10.74
C ASP A 15 -18.62 -2.92 9.46
N ARG A 16 -17.30 -2.67 9.31
CA ARG A 16 -16.48 -3.01 8.14
C ARG A 16 -17.02 -2.49 6.80
N SER A 17 -17.87 -1.47 6.80
CA SER A 17 -18.43 -0.88 5.59
C SER A 17 -17.46 0.08 4.90
N ALA A 18 -16.52 0.66 5.64
CA ALA A 18 -15.51 1.58 5.14
C ALA A 18 -14.13 1.21 5.65
N TYR A 19 -13.16 1.23 4.73
CA TYR A 19 -11.75 1.01 4.96
C TYR A 19 -10.98 2.27 4.62
N ARG A 20 -9.92 2.55 5.38
CA ARG A 20 -9.03 3.68 5.17
C ARG A 20 -7.61 3.18 5.17
N LEU A 21 -6.93 3.38 4.04
CA LEU A 21 -5.52 3.05 3.87
C LEU A 21 -4.67 4.27 4.14
N ALA A 22 -3.63 4.09 4.94
CA ALA A 22 -2.64 5.13 5.18
C ALA A 22 -1.23 4.54 5.20
N THR A 23 -0.34 5.13 4.42
CA THR A 23 1.06 4.72 4.41
C THR A 23 1.82 5.28 5.60
N LYS A 24 2.65 4.44 6.22
CA LYS A 24 3.59 4.81 7.28
C LYS A 24 4.99 4.39 6.87
N LYS A 25 6.00 5.21 7.19
CA LYS A 25 7.42 4.85 7.06
C LYS A 25 8.04 4.86 8.44
N ASP A 26 8.74 3.79 8.79
CA ASP A 26 9.43 3.62 10.08
C ASP A 26 8.48 3.88 11.28
N GLY A 27 7.22 3.45 11.16
CA GLY A 27 6.18 3.65 12.16
C GLY A 27 5.54 5.05 12.19
N ALA A 28 6.11 6.03 11.49
CA ALA A 28 5.60 7.38 11.39
C ALA A 28 4.71 7.58 10.15
N LYS A 29 3.69 8.45 10.26
CA LYS A 29 2.91 8.87 9.10
C LYS A 29 3.80 9.74 8.21
N ILE A 30 3.97 9.36 6.95
CA ILE A 30 4.74 10.17 6.00
C ILE A 30 3.94 11.44 5.71
N ARG A 31 4.56 12.62 5.81
CA ARG A 31 3.93 13.88 5.38
C ARG A 31 3.58 13.79 3.89
N CYS A 32 2.40 14.28 3.52
CA CYS A 32 1.83 14.20 2.15
C CYS A 32 1.45 12.79 1.67
N THR A 33 1.18 11.84 2.58
CA THR A 33 0.60 10.56 2.17
C THR A 33 -0.83 10.68 1.67
N ILE A 34 -1.07 10.09 0.51
CA ILE A 34 -2.41 9.92 -0.02
C ILE A 34 -3.14 8.96 0.90
N ILE A 35 -4.24 9.44 1.45
CA ILE A 35 -5.14 8.63 2.28
C ILE A 35 -6.27 8.18 1.37
N VAL A 36 -6.40 6.87 1.23
CA VAL A 36 -7.43 6.29 0.37
C VAL A 36 -8.55 5.74 1.24
N ASN A 37 -9.77 6.19 0.97
CA ASN A 37 -10.96 5.60 1.56
C ASN A 37 -11.55 4.61 0.55
N LEU A 38 -11.75 3.37 0.99
CA LEU A 38 -12.30 2.28 0.21
C LEU A 38 -13.62 1.84 0.85
N THR A 39 -14.55 1.37 0.02
CA THR A 39 -15.70 0.60 0.51
C THR A 39 -15.29 -0.84 0.77
N ALA A 40 -16.08 -1.57 1.56
CA ALA A 40 -15.88 -3.01 1.78
C ALA A 40 -15.72 -3.78 0.46
N LYS A 41 -16.63 -3.55 -0.50
CA LYS A 41 -16.60 -4.21 -1.82
C LYS A 41 -15.28 -4.00 -2.54
N THR A 42 -14.76 -2.77 -2.54
CA THR A 42 -13.49 -2.44 -3.20
C THR A 42 -12.32 -3.09 -2.48
N TYR A 43 -12.34 -3.12 -1.15
CA TYR A 43 -11.27 -3.70 -0.36
C TYR A 43 -11.23 -5.24 -0.44
N ASP A 44 -12.38 -5.91 -0.49
CA ASP A 44 -12.49 -7.36 -0.66
C ASP A 44 -12.21 -7.82 -2.10
N ALA A 45 -12.40 -6.95 -3.09
CA ALA A 45 -12.01 -7.21 -4.48
C ALA A 45 -10.49 -7.10 -4.72
N LEU A 46 -9.71 -6.61 -3.75
CA LEU A 46 -8.25 -6.59 -3.86
C LEU A 46 -7.70 -8.02 -3.93
N PRO A 47 -6.61 -8.23 -4.69
CA PRO A 47 -5.96 -9.53 -4.79
C PRO A 47 -5.61 -10.03 -3.38
N CYS A 48 -6.22 -11.13 -2.98
CA CYS A 48 -6.08 -11.72 -1.65
C CYS A 48 -5.85 -13.21 -1.83
N GLU A 49 -4.66 -13.58 -2.27
CA GLU A 49 -4.25 -14.99 -2.25
C GLU A 49 -3.92 -15.38 -0.80
N PRO A 50 -4.43 -16.51 -0.30
CA PRO A 50 -4.29 -16.92 1.11
C PRO A 50 -2.83 -17.08 1.55
N TYR A 51 -1.92 -17.32 0.60
CA TYR A 51 -0.49 -17.48 0.86
C TYR A 51 0.35 -16.28 0.39
N ASN A 52 -0.26 -15.29 -0.25
CA ASN A 52 0.46 -14.15 -0.84
C ASN A 52 -0.21 -12.82 -0.51
N ASN A 53 0.00 -12.36 0.73
CA ASN A 53 -0.44 -11.05 1.19
C ASN A 53 0.35 -9.88 0.58
N ILE A 54 1.40 -10.15 -0.20
CA ILE A 54 2.25 -9.12 -0.83
C ILE A 54 1.49 -8.42 -1.96
N ASP A 55 0.72 -9.13 -2.77
CA ASP A 55 -0.04 -8.50 -3.85
C ASP A 55 -1.10 -7.53 -3.33
N ARG A 56 -1.79 -7.91 -2.24
CA ARG A 56 -2.72 -7.02 -1.55
C ARG A 56 -2.02 -5.77 -1.02
N PHE A 57 -0.82 -5.95 -0.45
CA PHE A 57 -0.01 -4.85 0.05
C PHE A 57 0.44 -3.91 -1.07
N ILE A 58 0.92 -4.43 -2.20
CA ILE A 58 1.36 -3.64 -3.36
C ILE A 58 0.18 -2.89 -3.98
N ALA A 59 -0.99 -3.53 -4.11
CA ALA A 59 -2.19 -2.88 -4.61
C ALA A 59 -2.62 -1.73 -3.69
N CYS A 60 -2.65 -1.94 -2.37
CA CYS A 60 -2.92 -0.88 -1.40
C CYS A 60 -1.88 0.24 -1.46
N ALA A 61 -0.61 -0.10 -1.71
CA ALA A 61 0.48 0.86 -1.79
C ALA A 61 0.32 1.78 -2.98
N SER A 62 0.06 1.17 -4.14
CA SER A 62 -0.15 1.85 -5.41
C SER A 62 -1.32 2.83 -5.30
N MET A 63 -2.43 2.42 -4.67
CA MET A 63 -3.55 3.32 -4.38
C MET A 63 -3.15 4.52 -3.50
N CYS A 64 -2.25 4.32 -2.54
CA CYS A 64 -1.73 5.38 -1.68
C CYS A 64 -0.57 6.18 -2.31
N GLY A 65 -0.33 6.03 -3.62
CA GLY A 65 0.73 6.73 -4.35
C GLY A 65 2.13 6.20 -4.09
N VAL A 66 2.26 4.98 -3.58
CA VAL A 66 3.55 4.35 -3.28
C VAL A 66 3.76 3.15 -4.21
N ALA A 67 4.72 3.29 -5.12
CA ALA A 67 5.15 2.19 -5.97
C ALA A 67 6.29 1.43 -5.29
N PHE A 68 6.12 0.12 -5.11
CA PHE A 68 7.19 -0.77 -4.72
C PHE A 68 7.68 -1.49 -5.97
N TYR A 69 8.93 -1.24 -6.36
CA TYR A 69 9.60 -2.06 -7.35
C TYR A 69 10.11 -3.32 -6.63
N LEU A 70 9.35 -4.41 -6.74
CA LEU A 70 9.89 -5.74 -6.46
C LEU A 70 10.95 -6.01 -7.52
N SER A 71 12.21 -5.79 -7.15
CA SER A 71 13.34 -6.25 -7.96
C SER A 71 13.29 -7.78 -7.98
N LYS A 72 12.63 -8.36 -8.98
CA LYS A 72 13.13 -9.63 -9.52
C LYS A 72 14.51 -9.27 -10.05
N SER A 73 15.55 -9.80 -9.43
CA SER A 73 16.95 -9.49 -9.70
C SER A 73 17.20 -9.09 -11.15
N THR A 74 17.97 -8.00 -11.33
CA THR A 74 18.45 -7.37 -12.57
C THR A 74 17.53 -6.32 -13.23
N ALA A 75 17.69 -5.06 -12.84
CA ALA A 75 18.39 -4.06 -13.66
C ALA A 75 18.33 -2.70 -12.95
N ILE A 76 19.49 -2.09 -12.79
CA ILE A 76 19.66 -0.71 -12.34
C ILE A 76 18.92 0.20 -13.32
N LEU A 77 17.89 0.91 -12.87
CA LEU A 77 17.37 2.08 -13.57
C LEU A 77 17.35 3.26 -12.61
N PRO A 78 17.93 4.42 -13.00
CA PRO A 78 18.08 5.57 -12.11
C PRO A 78 16.72 6.22 -11.81
N PRO A 79 16.59 6.93 -10.67
CA PRO A 79 15.35 7.58 -10.29
C PRO A 79 15.02 8.72 -11.26
N LEU A 80 13.87 8.61 -11.93
CA LEU A 80 13.25 9.70 -12.68
C LEU A 80 12.63 10.68 -11.67
N ILE A 81 13.36 11.76 -11.40
CA ILE A 81 12.84 12.97 -10.75
C ILE A 81 12.03 13.70 -11.82
N ILE A 82 10.70 13.79 -11.64
CA ILE A 82 9.86 14.68 -12.43
C ILE A 82 9.80 16.01 -11.67
N PHE A 83 10.26 17.07 -12.34
CA PHE A 83 10.25 18.47 -11.88
C PHE A 83 8.84 19.03 -11.73
#